data_AF-A0A1M7BQ91-F1
#
_entry.id   AF-A0A1M7BQ91-F1
#
_cell.length_a   1.000
_cell.length_b   1.000
_cell.length_c   1.000
_cell.angle_alpha   90.00
_cell.angle_beta   90.00
_cell.angle_gamma   90.00
#
_symmetry.space_group_name_H-M   'P 1'
#
loop_
_entity.id
_entity.type
_entity.pdbx_description
1 polymer ?
#
loop_
_entity_poly.entity_id
_entity_poly.type
_entity_poly.pdbx_seq_one_letter_code
_entity_poly.pdbx_strand_id
1 'polypeptide(L)' 'MCPVCKHRMGLARISPGKRGFEERTFECSTCQRIEKISFAVDPLKTDALGWAAGELKPPS' A
#
# COMPACT_ATOMS: atom_id res chain seq x y z
N MET A 1 -10.19 -11.71 4.25
CA MET A 1 -10.25 -13.16 4.48
C MET A 1 -9.99 -13.87 3.17
N CYS A 2 -9.45 -15.09 3.19
CA CYS A 2 -9.26 -15.88 1.98
C CYS A 2 -10.63 -16.13 1.32
N PRO A 3 -10.83 -15.77 0.04
CA PRO A 3 -12.12 -15.93 -0.61
C PRO A 3 -12.54 -17.41 -0.75
N VAL A 4 -11.56 -18.33 -0.75
CA VAL A 4 -11.77 -19.78 -0.91
C VAL A 4 -12.12 -20.44 0.42
N CYS A 5 -11.17 -20.48 1.36
CA CYS A 5 -11.33 -21.24 2.61
C CYS A 5 -11.79 -20.40 3.81
N LYS A 6 -12.05 -19.10 3.61
CA LYS A 6 -12.45 -18.13 4.66
C LYS A 6 -11.45 -17.93 5.79
N HIS A 7 -10.29 -18.59 5.78
CA HIS A 7 -9.23 -18.36 6.74
C HIS A 7 -8.70 -16.92 6.67
N ARG A 8 -8.23 -16.37 7.79
CA ARG A 8 -7.61 -15.04 7.82
C ARG A 8 -6.26 -15.10 7.09
N MET A 9 -6.07 -14.21 6.13
CA MET A 9 -4.79 -14.12 5.40
C MET A 9 -3.80 -13.25 6.17
N GLY A 10 -2.52 -13.61 6.13
CA GLY A 10 -1.41 -12.83 6.68
C GLY A 10 -0.84 -11.87 5.64
N LEU A 11 -0.29 -10.73 6.09
CA LEU A 11 0.46 -9.82 5.22
C LEU A 11 1.86 -10.41 4.99
N ALA A 12 2.18 -10.75 3.76
CA ALA A 12 3.45 -11.36 3.39
C ALA A 12 4.49 -10.33 2.90
N ARG A 13 4.04 -9.29 2.18
CA ARG A 13 4.92 -8.29 1.59
C ARG A 13 4.22 -6.95 1.37
N ILE A 14 4.96 -5.86 1.52
CA ILE A 14 4.61 -4.53 1.02
C ILE A 14 5.67 -4.15 -0.03
N SER A 15 5.23 -3.69 -1.20
CA SER A 15 6.08 -3.24 -2.29
C SER A 15 5.66 -1.85 -2.77
N PRO A 16 6.60 -1.01 -3.27
CA PRO A 16 6.24 0.24 -3.92
C PRO A 16 5.30 -0.02 -5.09
N GLY A 17 4.19 0.72 -5.15
CA GLY A 17 3.24 0.67 -6.26
C GLY A 17 3.43 1.85 -7.21
N LYS A 18 2.35 2.20 -7.91
CA LYS A 18 2.27 3.48 -8.64
C LYS A 18 2.39 4.65 -7.65
N ARG A 19 2.75 5.85 -8.13
CA ARG A 19 2.86 7.05 -7.28
C ARG A 19 1.61 7.24 -6.42
N GLY A 20 1.79 7.35 -5.10
CA GLY A 20 0.70 7.47 -4.14
C GLY A 20 0.04 6.13 -3.76
N PHE A 21 0.60 4.99 -4.17
CA PHE A 21 0.09 3.67 -3.85
C PHE A 21 1.22 2.71 -3.45
N GLU A 22 0.88 1.76 -2.59
CA GLU A 22 1.70 0.59 -2.29
C GLU A 22 0.92 -0.68 -2.63
N GLU A 23 1.64 -1.73 -3.03
CA GLU A 23 1.05 -3.05 -3.23
C GLU A 23 1.30 -3.90 -1.98
N ARG A 24 0.23 -4.42 -1.39
CA ARG A 24 0.30 -5.37 -0.29
C ARG A 24 -0.08 -6.76 -0.78
N THR A 25 0.82 -7.71 -0.55
CA THR A 25 0.60 -9.12 -0.84
C THR A 25 0.19 -9.84 0.43
N PHE A 26 -0.94 -10.54 0.37
CA PHE A 26 -1.47 -11.37 1.44
C PHE A 26 -1.39 -12.83 1.06
N GLU A 27 -1.07 -13.68 2.03
CA GLU A 27 -0.99 -15.13 1.83
C GLU A 27 -1.89 -15.87 2.83
N CYS A 28 -2.59 -16.88 2.33
CA CYS A 28 -3.36 -17.80 3.15
C CYS A 28 -2.50 -19.00 3.56
N SER A 29 -2.21 -19.16 4.84
CA SER A 29 -1.43 -20.30 5.34
C SER A 29 -2.11 -21.66 5.14
N THR A 30 -3.44 -21.69 4.99
CA THR A 30 -4.19 -22.94 4.84
C THR A 30 -4.19 -23.47 3.41
N CYS A 31 -4.41 -22.61 2.43
CA CYS A 31 -4.57 -23.03 1.03
C CYS A 31 -3.54 -22.39 0.08
N GLN A 32 -2.54 -21.68 0.63
CA GLN A 32 -1.42 -21.04 -0.07
C GLN A 32 -1.84 -20.03 -1.15
N ARG A 33 -3.10 -19.58 -1.11
CA ARG A 33 -3.60 -18.57 -2.04
C ARG A 33 -2.97 -17.22 -1.72
N ILE A 34 -2.57 -16.52 -2.77
CA ILE A 34 -1.98 -15.18 -2.71
C ILE A 34 -3.00 -14.17 -3.24
N GLU A 35 -3.17 -13.07 -2.52
CA GLU A 35 -3.98 -11.91 -2.94
C GLU A 35 -3.10 -10.67 -2.94
N LYS A 36 -3.19 -9.87 -4.01
CA LYS A 36 -2.45 -8.61 -4.13
C LYS A 36 -3.43 -7.46 -4.19
N ILE A 37 -3.24 -6.47 -3.34
CA ILE A 37 -4.15 -5.34 -3.19
C ILE A 37 -3.34 -4.05 -3.18
N SER A 38 -3.76 -3.09 -4.01
CA SER A 38 -3.20 -1.74 -4.00
C SER A 38 -3.86 -0.90 -2.91
N PHE A 39 -3.05 -0.26 -2.08
CA PHE A 39 -3.50 0.68 -1.06
C PHE A 39 -3.03 2.07 -1.43
N ALA A 40 -3.93 3.05 -1.35
CA ALA A 40 -3.54 4.45 -1.42
C ALA A 40 -2.66 4.76 -0.21
N VAL A 41 -1.48 5.32 -0.47
CA VAL A 41 -0.60 5.82 0.57
C VAL A 41 -1.01 7.25 0.85
N ASP A 42 -1.22 7.55 2.14
CA ASP A 42 -1.53 8.89 2.60
C ASP A 42 -0.40 9.84 2.17
N PRO A 43 -0.69 10.87 1.35
CA PRO A 43 0.31 11.86 0.95
C PRO A 43 1.00 12.50 2.15
N LEU A 44 0.32 12.67 3.29
CA LEU A 44 0.88 13.26 4.51
C LEU A 44 1.87 12.34 5.22
N LYS A 45 1.85 11.04 4.93
CA LYS A 45 2.78 10.04 5.50
C LYS A 45 3.94 9.70 4.56
N THR A 46 3.86 10.12 3.31
CA THR A 46 4.95 10.03 2.34
C THR A 46 5.63 11.39 2.21
N ASP A 47 6.68 11.51 1.39
CA ASP A 47 7.57 12.67 1.21
C ASP A 47 6.90 14.03 0.85
N ALA A 48 5.64 14.27 1.22
CA ALA A 48 5.06 15.60 1.39
C ALA A 48 5.76 16.44 2.49
N LEU A 49 6.90 16.00 3.04
CA LEU A 49 7.80 16.85 3.82
C LEU A 49 8.15 18.13 3.04
N GLY A 50 8.33 18.08 1.72
CA GLY A 50 8.58 19.30 0.92
C GLY A 50 7.39 20.27 0.87
N TRP A 51 6.16 19.76 0.92
CA TRP A 51 4.95 20.60 1.01
C TRP A 51 4.78 21.16 2.43
N ALA A 52 5.02 20.32 3.46
CA ALA A 52 4.99 20.74 4.85
C ALA A 52 6.09 21.75 5.20
N ALA A 53 7.23 21.69 4.52
CA ALA A 53 8.35 22.62 4.66
C ALA A 53 8.15 23.96 3.91
N GLY A 54 7.00 24.16 3.25
CA GLY A 54 6.69 25.43 2.59
C GLY A 54 7.46 25.69 1.30
N GLU A 55 7.98 24.66 0.63
CA GLU A 55 8.77 24.81 -0.60
C GLU A 55 7.93 25.03 -1.87
N LEU A 56 6.63 25.28 -1.74
CA LEU A 56 5.76 25.59 -2.88
C LEU A 56 6.14 26.95 -3.46
N LYS A 57 6.78 26.94 -4.63
CA LYS A 57 7.02 28.15 -5.43
C LYS A 57 5.75 28.52 -6.19
N PRO A 58 5.41 29.82 -6.29
CA PRO A 58 4.28 30.26 -7.10
C PRO A 58 4.53 29.94 -8.58
N PRO A 59 3.47 29.61 -9.36
CA PRO A 59 3.59 29.46 -10.80
C PRO A 59 3.91 30.82 -11.44
N SER A 60 4.86 30.80 -12.38
CA SER A 60 5.23 31.94 -13.23
C SER A 60 4.22 32.19 -14.35
#